data_AF-A0A962HQV7-F1
#
_entry.id   AF-A0A962HQV7-F1
#
_cell.length_a   1.000
_cell.length_b   1.000
_cell.length_c   1.000
_cell.angle_alpha   90.00
_cell.angle_beta   90.00
_cell.angle_gamma   90.00
#
_symmetry.space_group_name_H-M   'P 1'
#
loop_
_entity.id
_entity.type
_entity.pdbx_description
1 polymer ?
#
loop_
_entity_poly.entity_id
_entity_poly.type
_entity_poly.pdbx_seq_one_letter_code
_entity_poly.pdbx_strand_id
1 'polypeptide(L)'
;MGDTRHDQPALPPDPQRDGILWISVQNRAYGIRLSQPPPSARVEELVKALERNRRLIGASQQRMNAACLERYRDSGPDQLPPVIDLESPTQDALMAHLHIQILIPLINIQGGEASFNRAETLSAQERVEQMRRLAELQALPVTQPPNNQQETVILIGAILLALLLAVLLL
;
A
#
# COMPACT_ATOMS: atom_id res chain seq x y z
N MET A 1 5.47 -38.14 -24.87
CA MET A 1 4.75 -38.49 -23.62
C MET A 1 5.22 -37.52 -22.56
N GLY A 2 4.35 -36.57 -22.19
CA GLY A 2 4.67 -35.46 -21.29
C GLY A 2 4.64 -35.93 -19.83
N ASP A 3 5.66 -35.52 -19.08
CA ASP A 3 5.79 -35.75 -17.64
C ASP A 3 4.98 -34.68 -16.90
N THR A 4 3.71 -34.96 -16.61
CA THR A 4 2.87 -34.13 -15.73
C THR A 4 3.28 -34.34 -14.28
N ARG A 5 4.30 -33.61 -13.83
CA ARG A 5 4.53 -33.41 -12.41
C ARG A 5 3.50 -32.41 -11.90
N HIS A 6 2.56 -32.93 -11.12
CA HIS A 6 1.64 -32.13 -10.34
C HIS A 6 2.42 -31.10 -9.52
N ASP A 7 2.16 -29.82 -9.77
CA ASP A 7 2.53 -28.71 -8.92
C ASP A 7 1.92 -28.91 -7.53
N GLN A 8 2.67 -29.56 -6.64
CA GLN A 8 2.38 -29.50 -5.22
C GLN A 8 2.54 -28.04 -4.78
N PRO A 9 1.58 -27.44 -4.06
CA PRO A 9 1.82 -26.15 -3.42
C PRO A 9 3.02 -26.31 -2.49
N ALA A 10 4.08 -25.54 -2.77
CA ALA A 10 5.29 -25.56 -1.96
C ALA A 10 4.90 -25.35 -0.49
N LEU A 11 5.30 -26.30 0.37
CA LEU A 11 5.21 -26.15 1.81
C LEU A 11 5.78 -24.77 2.20
N PRO A 12 5.16 -24.04 3.14
CA PRO A 12 5.71 -22.77 3.59
C PRO A 12 7.14 -23.02 4.08
N PRO A 13 8.13 -22.23 3.62
CA PRO A 13 9.51 -22.39 4.08
C PRO A 13 9.55 -22.25 5.60
N ASP A 14 10.33 -23.11 6.25
CA ASP A 14 10.64 -23.03 7.67
C ASP A 14 11.02 -21.57 8.02
N PRO A 15 10.28 -20.90 8.93
CA PRO A 15 10.36 -19.45 9.11
C PRO A 15 11.73 -18.93 9.54
N GLN A 16 12.70 -19.80 9.91
CA GLN A 16 14.03 -19.43 10.38
C GLN A 16 15.19 -20.28 9.81
N ARG A 17 15.16 -20.69 8.53
CA ARG A 17 16.39 -21.16 7.89
C ARG A 17 17.32 -19.97 7.55
N ASP A 18 18.57 -20.03 8.01
CA ASP A 18 19.69 -19.18 7.58
C ASP A 18 19.66 -17.68 7.93
N GLY A 19 18.96 -17.30 9.01
CA GLY A 19 18.83 -15.89 9.42
C GLY A 19 17.95 -15.07 8.49
N ILE A 20 17.11 -15.76 7.70
CA ILE A 20 16.10 -15.18 6.82
C ILE A 20 14.74 -15.38 7.47
N LEU A 21 14.01 -14.29 7.67
CA LEU A 21 12.62 -14.31 8.12
C LEU A 21 11.71 -14.41 6.89
N TRP A 22 10.92 -15.46 6.81
CA TRP A 22 9.93 -15.63 5.74
C TRP A 22 8.58 -15.03 6.13
N ILE A 23 8.06 -14.12 5.31
CA ILE A 23 6.76 -13.47 5.51
C ILE A 23 5.91 -13.67 4.26
N SER A 24 4.67 -14.13 4.43
CA SER A 24 3.74 -14.32 3.32
C SER A 24 2.84 -13.10 3.14
N VAL A 25 2.75 -12.57 1.91
CA VAL A 25 1.84 -11.48 1.54
C VAL A 25 1.12 -11.87 0.25
N GLN A 26 -0.22 -11.94 0.26
CA GLN A 26 -1.05 -12.39 -0.86
C GLN A 26 -0.52 -13.68 -1.54
N ASN A 27 -0.30 -14.74 -0.76
CA ASN A 27 0.20 -16.04 -1.22
C ASN A 27 1.60 -16.04 -1.86
N ARG A 28 2.36 -14.94 -1.74
CA ARG A 28 3.79 -14.89 -2.09
C ARG A 28 4.64 -14.82 -0.83
N ALA A 29 5.68 -15.64 -0.76
CA ALA A 29 6.62 -15.65 0.36
C ALA A 29 7.80 -14.71 0.07
N TYR A 30 8.11 -13.85 1.03
CA TYR A 30 9.21 -12.89 0.99
C TYR A 30 10.25 -13.29 2.03
N GLY A 31 11.48 -13.57 1.59
CA GLY A 31 12.61 -13.80 2.47
C GLY A 31 13.28 -12.48 2.84
N ILE A 32 13.23 -12.11 4.11
CA ILE A 32 13.82 -10.88 4.62
C ILE A 32 15.02 -11.20 5.50
N ARG A 33 16.20 -10.70 5.10
CA ARG A 33 17.40 -10.76 5.92
C ARG A 33 17.52 -9.46 6.72
N LEU A 34 17.50 -9.56 8.05
CA LEU A 34 17.65 -8.42 8.94
C LEU A 34 19.10 -8.31 9.40
N SER A 35 19.68 -7.12 9.27
CA SER A 35 20.96 -6.79 9.89
C SER A 35 20.71 -6.01 11.17
N GLN A 36 21.22 -6.51 12.29
CA GLN A 36 21.18 -5.74 13.54
C GLN A 36 22.16 -4.56 13.47
N PRO A 37 21.80 -3.39 14.01
CA PRO A 37 22.74 -2.29 14.17
C PRO A 37 23.95 -2.73 15.01
N PRO A 38 25.16 -2.17 14.77
CA PRO A 38 26.32 -2.43 15.61
C PRO A 38 26.03 -2.10 17.09
N PRO A 39 26.53 -2.88 18.06
CA PRO A 39 26.34 -2.58 19.48
C PRO A 39 26.88 -1.21 19.90
N SER A 40 27.89 -0.70 19.17
CA SER A 40 28.52 0.60 19.37
C SER A 40 27.83 1.76 18.65
N ALA A 41 26.72 1.52 17.96
CA ALA A 41 25.98 2.57 17.27
C ALA A 41 25.48 3.61 18.29
N ARG A 42 25.64 4.90 17.96
CA ARG A 42 25.20 5.99 18.84
C ARG A 42 23.69 6.20 18.71
N VAL A 43 23.05 6.72 19.75
CA VAL A 43 21.61 7.02 19.76
C VAL A 43 21.21 7.89 18.56
N GLU A 44 22.00 8.90 18.20
CA GLU A 44 21.71 9.78 17.08
C GLU A 44 21.74 9.05 15.73
N GLU A 45 22.59 8.04 15.59
CA GLU A 45 22.66 7.21 14.38
C GLU A 45 21.45 6.28 14.28
N LEU A 46 21.03 5.70 15.41
CA LEU A 46 19.84 4.87 15.49
C LEU A 46 18.56 5.67 15.17
N VAL A 47 18.45 6.90 15.68
CA VAL A 47 17.33 7.81 15.38
C VAL A 47 17.31 8.16 13.88
N LYS A 48 18.46 8.49 13.28
CA LYS A 48 18.55 8.72 11.83
C LYS A 48 18.16 7.49 11.01
N ALA A 49 18.56 6.30 11.46
CA ALA A 49 18.16 5.04 10.83
C ALA A 49 16.63 4.82 10.95
N LEU A 50 16.03 5.14 12.09
CA LEU A 50 14.58 5.06 12.30
C LEU A 50 13.83 5.97 11.33
N GLU A 51 14.24 7.23 11.22
CA GLU A 51 13.66 8.17 10.25
C GLU A 51 13.81 7.70 8.81
N ARG A 52 14.99 7.17 8.45
CA ARG A 52 15.23 6.63 7.11
C ARG A 52 14.27 5.50 6.79
N ASN A 53 14.05 4.56 7.72
CA ASN A 53 13.13 3.44 7.50
C ASN A 53 11.67 3.94 7.41
N ARG A 54 11.27 4.93 8.21
CA ARG A 54 9.95 5.58 8.06
C ARG A 54 9.77 6.22 6.68
N ARG A 55 10.80 6.91 6.16
CA ARG A 55 10.79 7.45 4.78
C ARG A 55 10.71 6.35 3.73
N LEU A 56 11.42 5.23 3.91
CA LEU A 56 11.36 4.08 3.00
C LEU A 56 9.97 3.45 2.94
N ILE A 57 9.23 3.40 4.06
CA ILE A 57 7.82 2.97 4.03
C ILE A 57 6.99 3.91 3.14
N GLY A 58 7.13 5.22 3.33
CA GLY A 58 6.42 6.21 2.52
C GLY A 58 6.75 6.10 1.02
N ALA A 59 8.03 5.97 0.68
CA ALA A 59 8.47 5.77 -0.70
C ALA A 59 7.97 4.46 -1.30
N SER A 60 7.89 3.40 -0.49
CA SER A 60 7.34 2.11 -0.93
C SER A 60 5.84 2.19 -1.18
N GLN A 61 5.08 2.90 -0.33
CA GLN A 61 3.66 3.20 -0.59
C GLN A 61 3.48 3.94 -1.91
N GLN A 62 4.30 4.97 -2.17
CA GLN A 62 4.21 5.75 -3.40
C GLN A 62 4.48 4.89 -4.64
N ARG A 63 5.47 3.99 -4.59
CA ARG A 63 5.74 3.04 -5.67
C ARG A 63 4.60 2.05 -5.86
N MET A 64 3.99 1.53 -4.79
CA MET A 64 2.79 0.69 -4.89
C MET A 64 1.64 1.44 -5.57
N ASN A 65 1.39 2.68 -5.16
CA ASN A 65 0.36 3.52 -5.76
C ASN A 65 0.61 3.76 -7.25
N ALA A 66 1.85 4.09 -7.63
CA ALA A 66 2.22 4.31 -9.02
C ALA A 66 2.02 3.06 -9.88
N ALA A 67 2.49 1.89 -9.41
CA ALA A 67 2.33 0.62 -10.12
C ALA A 67 0.85 0.20 -10.24
N CYS A 68 0.04 0.43 -9.21
CA CYS A 68 -1.41 0.21 -9.28
C CYS A 68 -2.07 1.18 -10.27
N LEU A 69 -1.72 2.46 -10.27
CA LEU A 69 -2.28 3.47 -11.18
C LEU A 69 -1.92 3.18 -12.65
N GLU A 70 -0.68 2.80 -12.92
CA GLU A 70 -0.19 2.40 -14.25
C GLU A 70 -1.03 1.25 -14.82
N ARG A 71 -1.33 0.22 -14.00
CA ARG A 71 -2.24 -0.85 -14.40
C ARG A 71 -3.59 -0.32 -14.87
N TYR A 72 -4.23 0.58 -14.12
CA TYR A 72 -5.55 1.08 -14.52
C TYR A 72 -5.49 1.97 -15.77
N ARG A 73 -4.38 2.69 -15.99
CA ARG A 73 -4.19 3.51 -17.19
C ARG A 73 -4.00 2.67 -18.44
N ASP A 74 -3.21 1.60 -18.35
CA ASP A 74 -2.81 0.80 -19.51
C ASP A 74 -3.79 -0.34 -19.83
N SER A 75 -4.67 -0.69 -18.87
CA SER A 75 -5.76 -1.62 -19.10
C SER A 75 -6.91 -0.91 -19.85
N GLY A 76 -6.83 -0.86 -21.18
CA GLY A 76 -8.03 -0.65 -22.00
C GLY A 76 -9.08 -1.75 -21.75
N PRO A 77 -10.35 -1.56 -22.11
CA PRO A 77 -11.43 -2.52 -21.82
C PRO A 77 -11.19 -3.94 -22.36
N ASP A 78 -10.33 -4.10 -23.37
CA ASP A 78 -10.06 -5.36 -24.06
C ASP A 78 -8.64 -5.93 -23.82
N GLN A 79 -7.87 -5.41 -22.86
CA GLN A 79 -6.49 -5.88 -22.61
C GLN A 79 -6.37 -6.65 -21.29
N LEU A 80 -5.63 -7.75 -21.32
CA LEU A 80 -5.26 -8.51 -20.13
C LEU A 80 -4.42 -7.59 -19.22
N PRO A 81 -4.82 -7.35 -17.96
CA PRO A 81 -4.14 -6.37 -17.12
C PRO A 81 -2.66 -6.74 -16.98
N PRO A 82 -1.72 -5.78 -17.15
CA PRO A 82 -0.31 -6.05 -16.99
C PRO A 82 -0.04 -6.61 -15.59
N VAL A 83 0.89 -7.59 -15.51
CA VAL A 83 1.35 -8.15 -14.23
C VAL A 83 1.94 -7.00 -13.41
N ILE A 84 1.28 -6.60 -12.32
CA ILE A 84 1.80 -5.54 -11.47
C ILE A 84 3.01 -6.09 -10.72
N ASP A 85 4.19 -5.54 -10.99
CA ASP A 85 5.34 -5.79 -10.15
C ASP A 85 5.24 -4.93 -8.88
N LEU A 86 4.60 -5.52 -7.87
CA LEU A 86 4.61 -5.00 -6.51
C LEU A 86 5.67 -5.68 -5.64
N GLU A 87 6.52 -6.54 -6.19
CA GLU A 87 7.44 -7.37 -5.42
C GLU A 87 8.49 -6.51 -4.71
N SER A 88 9.20 -5.67 -5.46
CA SER A 88 10.20 -4.74 -4.90
C SER A 88 9.62 -3.81 -3.82
N PRO A 89 8.53 -3.04 -4.07
CA PRO A 89 8.01 -2.16 -3.02
C PRO A 89 7.42 -2.93 -1.83
N THR A 90 6.93 -4.15 -2.02
CA THR A 90 6.47 -5.03 -0.91
C THR A 90 7.66 -5.45 -0.05
N GLN A 91 8.75 -5.91 -0.67
CA GLN A 91 9.95 -6.33 0.04
C GLN A 91 10.61 -5.19 0.81
N ASP A 92 10.74 -4.02 0.19
CA ASP A 92 11.30 -2.84 0.83
C ASP A 92 10.46 -2.37 2.01
N ALA A 93 9.13 -2.42 1.89
CA ALA A 93 8.22 -2.07 2.98
C ALA A 93 8.32 -3.06 4.15
N LEU A 94 8.40 -4.37 3.87
CA LEU A 94 8.59 -5.40 4.90
C LEU A 94 9.91 -5.20 5.65
N MET A 95 11.01 -5.03 4.92
CA MET A 95 12.33 -4.82 5.51
C MET A 95 12.38 -3.54 6.36
N ALA A 96 11.87 -2.43 5.83
CA ALA A 96 11.85 -1.16 6.56
C ALA A 96 11.02 -1.25 7.83
N HIS A 97 9.87 -1.93 7.79
CA HIS A 97 9.01 -2.11 8.96
C HIS A 97 9.70 -2.95 10.04
N LEU A 98 10.33 -4.05 9.67
CA LEU A 98 11.06 -4.90 10.63
C LEU A 98 12.24 -4.17 11.25
N HIS A 99 12.96 -3.33 10.49
CA HIS A 99 14.00 -2.48 11.08
C HIS A 99 13.42 -1.48 12.09
N ILE A 100 12.23 -0.90 11.84
CA ILE A 100 11.56 -0.03 12.83
C ILE A 100 11.30 -0.79 14.14
N GLN A 101 10.83 -2.05 14.05
CA GLN A 101 10.60 -2.91 15.22
C GLN A 101 11.87 -3.17 16.05
N ILE A 102 13.04 -3.20 15.40
CA ILE A 102 14.33 -3.37 16.09
C ILE A 102 14.85 -2.04 16.64
N LEU A 103 14.75 -0.95 15.87
CA LEU A 103 15.36 0.32 16.19
C LEU A 103 14.71 1.01 17.40
N ILE A 104 13.38 1.00 17.51
CA ILE A 104 12.68 1.71 18.59
C ILE A 104 13.09 1.16 19.97
N PRO A 105 13.04 -0.15 20.24
CA PRO A 105 13.54 -0.69 21.50
C PRO A 105 15.01 -0.38 21.77
N LEU A 106 15.87 -0.47 20.74
CA LEU A 106 17.30 -0.19 20.89
C LEU A 106 17.58 1.26 21.28
N ILE A 107 16.90 2.22 20.65
CA ILE A 107 17.01 3.64 20.99
C ILE A 107 16.64 3.85 22.46
N ASN A 108 15.54 3.26 22.91
CA ASN A 108 15.04 3.42 24.28
C ASN A 108 15.98 2.77 25.31
N ILE A 109 16.55 1.60 25.00
CA ILE A 109 17.53 0.92 25.88
C ILE A 109 18.81 1.76 26.03
N GLN A 110 19.22 2.48 24.98
CA GLN A 110 20.42 3.34 25.00
C GLN A 110 20.18 4.74 25.60
N GLY A 111 18.98 5.00 26.15
CA GLY A 111 18.64 6.28 26.79
C GLY A 111 18.10 7.36 25.85
N GLY A 112 17.79 7.01 24.59
CA GLY A 112 17.00 7.86 23.71
C GLY A 112 15.50 7.74 23.96
N GLU A 113 14.71 8.56 23.26
CA GLU A 113 13.25 8.53 23.33
C GLU A 113 12.65 8.32 21.93
N ALA A 114 12.13 7.12 21.69
CA ALA A 114 11.44 6.76 20.45
C ALA A 114 10.14 6.00 20.77
N SER A 115 9.10 6.28 19.99
CA SER A 115 7.79 5.65 20.12
C SER A 115 7.30 5.11 18.78
N PHE A 116 6.48 4.06 18.86
CA PHE A 116 5.79 3.50 17.70
C PHE A 116 4.64 4.39 17.27
N ASN A 117 4.55 4.65 15.96
CA ASN A 117 3.31 5.15 15.36
C ASN A 117 2.26 4.03 15.34
N ARG A 118 0.96 4.37 15.25
CA ARG A 118 -0.13 3.37 15.21
C ARG A 118 0.05 2.30 14.12
N ALA A 119 0.51 2.69 12.93
CA ALA A 119 0.78 1.72 11.85
C ALA A 119 2.08 0.92 12.05
N GLU A 120 2.93 1.33 12.99
CA GLU A 120 4.14 0.60 13.38
C GLU A 120 3.87 -0.46 14.44
N THR A 121 2.70 -0.49 15.08
CA THR A 121 2.34 -1.55 16.04
C THR A 121 1.71 -2.77 15.38
N LEU A 122 1.35 -2.68 14.10
CA LEU A 122 0.84 -3.81 13.31
C LEU A 122 1.98 -4.79 13.02
N SER A 123 1.66 -6.05 12.74
CA SER A 123 2.66 -6.97 12.18
C SER A 123 3.13 -6.49 10.80
N ALA A 124 4.34 -6.87 10.40
CA ALA A 124 4.91 -6.52 9.10
C ALA A 124 3.99 -6.93 7.94
N GLN A 125 3.41 -8.13 8.03
CA GLN A 125 2.44 -8.64 7.07
C GLN A 125 1.20 -7.73 7.01
N GLU A 126 0.53 -7.51 8.14
CA GLU A 126 -0.70 -6.71 8.18
C GLU A 126 -0.51 -5.30 7.66
N ARG A 127 0.59 -4.64 8.04
CA ARG A 127 0.90 -3.29 7.56
C ARG A 127 1.04 -3.26 6.05
N VAL A 128 1.82 -4.18 5.49
CA VAL A 128 2.10 -4.18 4.05
C VAL A 128 0.87 -4.61 3.24
N GLU A 129 0.03 -5.50 3.77
CA GLU A 129 -1.28 -5.79 3.18
C GLU A 129 -2.20 -4.55 3.18
N GLN A 130 -2.22 -3.76 4.26
CA GLN A 130 -2.96 -2.49 4.28
C GLN A 130 -2.41 -1.51 3.25
N MET A 131 -1.09 -1.38 3.13
CA MET A 131 -0.44 -0.53 2.13
C MET A 131 -0.88 -0.89 0.70
N ARG A 132 -0.91 -2.19 0.38
CA ARG A 132 -1.38 -2.69 -0.93
C ARG A 132 -2.86 -2.40 -1.17
N ARG A 133 -3.73 -2.71 -0.20
CA ARG A 133 -5.17 -2.42 -0.30
C ARG A 133 -5.42 -0.94 -0.53
N LEU A 134 -4.69 -0.06 0.17
CA LEU A 134 -4.80 1.39 -0.05
C LEU A 134 -4.34 1.81 -1.44
N ALA A 135 -3.26 1.23 -1.97
CA ALA A 135 -2.80 1.49 -3.33
C ALA A 135 -3.82 1.04 -4.39
N GLU A 136 -4.39 -0.15 -4.22
CA GLU A 136 -5.45 -0.68 -5.10
C GLU A 136 -6.69 0.21 -5.09
N LEU A 137 -7.14 0.64 -3.91
CA LEU A 137 -8.30 1.53 -3.76
C LEU A 137 -8.08 2.92 -4.39
N GLN A 138 -6.88 3.48 -4.25
CA GLN A 138 -6.54 4.79 -4.82
C GLN A 138 -6.43 4.77 -6.34
N ALA A 139 -6.17 3.60 -6.93
CA ALA A 139 -6.04 3.45 -8.36
C ALA A 139 -7.37 3.17 -9.06
N LEU A 140 -8.42 2.78 -8.33
CA LEU A 140 -9.77 2.64 -8.89
C LEU A 140 -10.24 3.97 -9.49
N PRO A 141 -10.84 3.96 -10.69
CA PRO A 141 -11.49 5.16 -11.21
C PRO A 141 -12.57 5.57 -10.23
N VAL A 142 -12.47 6.78 -9.68
CA VAL A 142 -13.60 7.39 -8.98
C VAL A 142 -14.70 7.51 -10.03
N THR A 143 -15.71 6.63 -9.98
CA THR A 143 -16.98 6.89 -10.64
C THR A 143 -17.50 8.18 -10.05
N GLN A 144 -17.20 9.30 -10.72
CA GLN A 144 -17.92 10.52 -10.47
C GLN A 144 -19.41 10.16 -10.62
N PRO A 145 -20.26 10.42 -9.61
CA PRO A 145 -21.69 10.29 -9.82
C PRO A 145 -22.02 11.10 -11.08
N PRO A 146 -22.88 10.60 -11.98
CA PRO A 146 -23.24 11.33 -13.19
C PRO A 146 -23.64 12.74 -12.75
N ASN A 147 -23.03 13.74 -13.38
CA ASN A 147 -23.20 15.13 -13.05
C ASN A 147 -24.61 15.56 -13.48
N ASN A 148 -25.64 15.11 -12.74
CA ASN A 148 -27.05 15.41 -12.97
C ASN A 148 -27.38 16.88 -12.63
N GLN A 149 -26.38 17.71 -12.32
CA GLN A 149 -26.59 19.15 -12.11
C GLN A 149 -27.15 19.82 -13.37
N GLN A 150 -26.77 19.40 -14.58
CA GLN A 150 -27.34 19.97 -15.80
C GLN A 150 -28.84 19.63 -15.95
N GLU A 151 -29.25 18.39 -15.70
CA GLU A 151 -30.66 17.99 -15.77
C GLU A 151 -31.52 18.68 -14.70
N THR A 152 -30.96 18.89 -13.51
CA THR A 152 -31.66 19.54 -12.39
C THR A 152 -31.85 21.05 -12.65
N VAL A 153 -30.86 21.72 -13.24
CA VAL A 153 -30.95 23.14 -13.63
C VAL A 153 -31.95 23.34 -14.77
N ILE A 154 -31.98 22.44 -15.76
CA ILE A 154 -32.96 22.49 -16.87
C ILE A 154 -34.38 22.32 -16.33
N LEU A 155 -34.60 21.37 -15.41
CA LEU A 155 -35.92 21.13 -14.82
C LEU A 155 -36.43 22.34 -14.02
N ILE A 156 -35.58 22.93 -13.17
CA ILE A 156 -35.93 24.12 -12.38
C ILE A 156 -36.20 25.32 -13.30
N GLY A 157 -35.39 25.51 -14.35
CA GLY A 157 -35.61 26.55 -15.35
C GLY A 157 -36.93 26.39 -16.10
N ALA A 158 -37.29 25.17 -16.48
CA ALA A 158 -38.55 24.87 -17.15
C ALA A 158 -39.78 25.14 -16.25
N ILE A 159 -39.70 24.80 -14.96
CA ILE A 159 -40.77 25.06 -13.98
C ILE A 159 -40.96 26.56 -13.77
N LEU A 160 -39.86 27.32 -13.62
CA LEU A 160 -39.92 28.78 -13.46
C LEU A 160 -40.49 29.47 -14.70
N LEU A 161 -40.11 29.01 -15.89
CA LEU A 161 -40.63 29.55 -17.15
C LEU A 161 -42.14 29.26 -17.30
N ALA A 162 -42.58 28.04 -16.97
CA ALA A 162 -43.98 27.66 -17.01
C ALA A 162 -44.83 28.48 -16.02
N LEU A 163 -44.33 28.71 -14.80
CA LEU A 163 -44.98 29.57 -13.82
C LEU A 163 -45.08 31.03 -14.29
N LEU A 164 -44.02 31.56 -14.88
CA LEU A 164 -44.01 32.93 -15.42
C LEU A 164 -45.05 33.09 -16.54
N LEU A 165 -45.11 32.12 -17.46
CA LEU A 165 -46.09 32.13 -18.54
C LEU A 165 -47.53 31.97 -18.02
N ALA A 166 -47.75 31.14 -17.00
CA ALA A 166 -49.06 30.99 -16.38
C ALA A 166 -49.56 32.27 -15.71
N VAL A 167 -48.66 33.05 -15.09
CA VAL A 167 -49.00 34.36 -14.50
C VAL A 167 -49.25 35.43 -15.57
N LEU A 168 -48.55 35.38 -16.70
CA LEU A 168 -48.74 36.32 -17.82
C LEU A 168 -50.03 36.07 -18.62
N LEU A 169 -50.58 34.86 -18.57
CA LEU A 169 -51.81 34.47 -19.27
C LEU A 169 -53.07 34.56 -18.40
N LEU A 170 -52.95 35.04 -17.16
CA LEU A 170 -54.02 35.23 -16.17
C LEU A 170 -54.36 36.71 -16.03
#